data_AF-A0A951A817-F1
#
_entry.id   AF-A0A951A817-F1
#
_cell.length_a   1.000
_cell.length_b   1.000
_cell.length_c   1.000
_cell.angle_alpha   90.00
_cell.angle_beta   90.00
_cell.angle_gamma   90.00
#
_symmetry.space_group_name_H-M   'P 1'
#
loop_
_entity.id
_entity.type
_entity.pdbx_description
1 polymer ?
#
loop_
_entity_poly.entity_id
_entity_poly.type
_entity_poly.pdbx_seq_one_letter_code
_entity_poly.pdbx_strand_id
1 'polypeptide(L)'
;MRLWFFAALFAVALLFLSTDRTNADNPSDFYQAYEIVTGTDMRQRPWGMAQCLREVLVKVSGDPRLKDDPRVIDLAAHADRFVTAFDYVDMMAGIPKKDDQGSYDRPHKLTVHFDPAKIDGILAKLGESPWHGERPAVVPVLLVHGPKPPAYVLSAEAPQGTEQRGAFVTAASEFGMKVRMPTDAELAAWGASADHFPYPKQPPPEVKPGESIVVGTLDWNEALPGWVGSWRTHWQGRDHAWQISGVNYDAAFRDIVRGV
;
A
#
# COMPACT_ATOMS: atom_id res chain seq x y z
N MET A 1 -48.14 47.50 32.79
CA MET A 1 -47.94 46.53 33.90
C MET A 1 -47.14 45.38 33.31
N ARG A 2 -45.85 45.25 33.64
CA ARG A 2 -45.28 44.49 34.78
C ARG A 2 -45.62 42.99 34.68
N LEU A 3 -44.77 41.98 34.83
CA LEU A 3 -43.35 41.76 35.15
C LEU A 3 -43.24 40.19 35.06
N TRP A 4 -42.28 39.57 34.37
CA TRP A 4 -41.10 38.87 34.96
C TRP A 4 -41.16 37.30 35.10
N PHE A 5 -40.18 36.65 34.42
CA PHE A 5 -39.33 35.48 34.81
C PHE A 5 -39.97 34.08 35.09
N PHE A 6 -39.34 32.90 34.95
CA PHE A 6 -37.94 32.42 34.81
C PHE A 6 -37.94 30.94 34.28
N ALA A 7 -36.82 30.51 33.65
CA ALA A 7 -36.22 29.16 33.63
C ALA A 7 -36.93 28.01 32.85
N ALA A 8 -36.25 27.07 32.16
CA ALA A 8 -34.86 26.61 32.22
C ALA A 8 -34.39 26.11 30.83
N LEU A 9 -33.16 26.49 30.43
CA LEU A 9 -32.40 25.85 29.36
C LEU A 9 -31.72 24.59 29.92
N PHE A 10 -31.98 23.43 29.32
CA PHE A 10 -31.15 22.23 29.48
C PHE A 10 -30.60 21.86 28.09
N ALA A 11 -29.43 22.39 27.75
CA ALA A 11 -28.68 21.93 26.59
C ALA A 11 -27.70 20.84 27.07
N VAL A 12 -28.10 19.58 26.91
CA VAL A 12 -27.19 18.44 27.08
C VAL A 12 -26.32 18.36 25.84
N ALA A 13 -25.08 18.85 25.95
CA ALA A 13 -24.06 18.62 24.94
C ALA A 13 -23.60 17.16 25.04
N LEU A 14 -24.13 16.30 24.17
CA LEU A 14 -23.60 14.96 23.93
C LEU A 14 -22.25 15.11 23.20
N LEU A 15 -21.17 15.06 23.97
CA LEU A 15 -19.83 14.83 23.46
C LEU A 15 -19.80 13.43 22.84
N PHE A 16 -19.97 13.37 21.52
CA PHE A 16 -19.59 12.19 20.73
C PHE A 16 -18.07 12.08 20.80
N LEU A 17 -17.58 11.33 21.79
CA LEU A 17 -16.25 10.74 21.74
C LEU A 17 -16.26 9.74 20.57
N SER A 18 -15.87 10.21 19.40
CA SER A 18 -15.45 9.36 18.30
C SER A 18 -14.25 8.56 18.80
N THR A 19 -14.51 7.38 19.33
CA THR A 19 -13.47 6.37 19.50
C THR A 19 -13.06 5.95 18.10
N ASP A 20 -12.02 6.57 17.56
CA ASP A 20 -11.30 5.99 16.43
C ASP A 20 -10.88 4.60 16.89
N ARG A 21 -11.56 3.58 16.34
CA ARG A 21 -11.06 2.21 16.43
C ARG A 21 -9.78 2.19 15.62
N THR A 22 -8.64 2.33 16.31
CA THR A 22 -7.40 1.75 15.81
C THR A 22 -7.68 0.26 15.60
N ASN A 23 -7.92 -0.12 14.34
CA ASN A 23 -7.83 -1.52 13.95
C ASN A 23 -6.38 -1.92 14.22
N ALA A 24 -6.16 -2.55 15.37
CA ALA A 24 -4.96 -3.33 15.59
C ALA A 24 -4.91 -4.34 14.44
N ASP A 25 -3.82 -4.34 13.68
CA ASP A 25 -3.65 -5.31 12.59
C ASP A 25 -3.79 -6.69 13.20
N ASN A 26 -4.75 -7.48 12.70
CA ASN A 26 -4.85 -8.86 13.13
C ASN A 26 -3.61 -9.57 12.59
N PRO A 27 -2.74 -10.16 13.43
CA PRO A 27 -1.50 -10.76 12.95
C PRO A 27 -1.71 -11.82 11.87
N SER A 28 -2.89 -12.46 11.83
CA SER A 28 -3.27 -13.39 10.76
C SER A 28 -3.34 -12.74 9.37
N ASP A 29 -3.58 -11.43 9.29
CA ASP A 29 -3.71 -10.70 8.02
C ASP A 29 -2.38 -10.61 7.26
N PHE A 30 -1.25 -10.81 7.95
CA PHE A 30 0.06 -10.92 7.30
C PHE A 30 0.29 -12.26 6.61
N TYR A 31 -0.41 -13.32 7.03
CA TYR A 31 -0.30 -14.67 6.47
C TYR A 31 -1.30 -14.93 5.35
N GLN A 32 -1.81 -13.87 4.74
CA GLN A 32 -2.66 -13.92 3.56
C GLN A 32 -2.25 -12.85 2.55
N ALA A 33 -2.45 -13.20 1.28
CA ALA A 33 -2.28 -12.34 0.12
C ALA A 33 -3.36 -12.69 -0.91
N TYR A 34 -3.48 -11.86 -1.94
CA TYR A 34 -4.35 -12.18 -3.06
C TYR A 34 -3.66 -11.90 -4.39
N GLU A 35 -4.12 -12.60 -5.43
CA GLU A 35 -3.67 -12.38 -6.80
C GLU A 35 -4.88 -12.34 -7.74
N ILE A 36 -4.80 -11.55 -8.81
CA ILE A 36 -5.83 -11.56 -9.85
C ILE A 36 -5.51 -12.68 -10.83
N VAL A 37 -6.43 -13.64 -10.95
CA VAL A 37 -6.28 -14.80 -11.84
C VAL A 37 -7.43 -14.89 -12.83
N THR A 38 -7.15 -15.50 -13.98
CA THR A 38 -8.19 -15.77 -14.98
C THR A 38 -8.87 -17.12 -14.66
N GLY A 39 -10.15 -17.07 -14.33
CA GLY A 39 -10.94 -18.25 -13.96
C GLY A 39 -10.65 -18.78 -12.57
N THR A 40 -11.28 -19.91 -12.22
CA THR A 40 -11.20 -20.52 -10.88
C THR A 40 -10.60 -21.94 -10.91
N ASP A 41 -10.12 -22.39 -12.07
CA ASP A 41 -9.57 -23.72 -12.26
C ASP A 41 -8.05 -23.80 -12.01
N MET A 42 -7.48 -24.97 -12.31
CA MET A 42 -6.08 -25.27 -12.02
C MET A 42 -5.07 -24.67 -13.00
N ARG A 43 -5.51 -24.00 -14.08
CA ARG A 43 -4.60 -23.37 -15.05
C ARG A 43 -3.88 -22.16 -14.47
N GLN A 44 -4.56 -21.39 -13.62
CA GLN A 44 -4.00 -20.16 -13.03
C GLN A 44 -3.80 -20.24 -11.52
N ARG A 45 -4.53 -21.11 -10.81
CA ARG A 45 -4.43 -21.21 -9.34
C ARG A 45 -3.01 -21.49 -8.82
N PRO A 46 -2.23 -22.45 -9.37
CA PRO A 46 -0.88 -22.71 -8.86
C PRO A 46 0.02 -21.48 -9.00
N TRP A 47 -0.08 -20.76 -10.11
CA TRP A 47 0.65 -19.52 -10.32
C TRP A 47 0.21 -18.43 -9.33
N GLY A 48 -1.09 -18.26 -9.11
CA GLY A 48 -1.61 -17.30 -8.12
C GLY A 48 -1.18 -17.62 -6.69
N MET A 49 -1.20 -18.91 -6.29
CA MET A 49 -0.68 -19.36 -4.99
C MET A 49 0.83 -19.10 -4.86
N ALA A 50 1.60 -19.30 -5.93
CA ALA A 50 3.02 -18.99 -5.96
C ALA A 50 3.28 -17.49 -5.75
N GLN A 51 2.53 -16.61 -6.40
CA GLN A 51 2.65 -15.15 -6.18
C GLN A 51 2.26 -14.77 -4.75
N CYS A 52 1.15 -15.31 -4.24
CA CYS A 52 0.70 -15.06 -2.87
C CYS A 52 1.73 -15.52 -1.83
N LEU A 53 2.42 -16.65 -2.03
CA LEU A 53 3.47 -17.09 -1.10
C LEU A 53 4.65 -16.10 -1.09
N ARG A 54 5.08 -15.63 -2.27
CA ARG A 54 6.17 -14.64 -2.38
C ARG A 54 5.81 -13.36 -1.64
N GLU A 55 4.59 -12.87 -1.82
CA GLU A 55 4.08 -11.71 -1.10
C GLU A 55 4.03 -11.95 0.40
N VAL A 56 3.47 -13.07 0.88
CA VAL A 56 3.36 -13.36 2.32
C VAL A 56 4.72 -13.44 2.98
N LEU A 57 5.75 -13.99 2.33
CA LEU A 57 7.09 -14.03 2.90
C LEU A 57 7.68 -12.61 3.08
N VAL A 58 7.50 -11.73 2.09
CA VAL A 58 7.88 -10.31 2.21
C VAL A 58 7.04 -9.63 3.29
N LYS A 59 5.73 -9.83 3.27
CA LYS A 59 4.79 -9.22 4.19
C LYS A 59 5.08 -9.63 5.63
N VAL A 60 5.39 -10.88 5.93
CA VAL A 60 5.66 -11.36 7.30
C VAL A 60 7.04 -10.90 7.79
N SER A 61 8.08 -11.01 6.96
CA SER A 61 9.46 -10.64 7.36
C SER A 61 9.75 -9.14 7.28
N GLY A 62 9.06 -8.44 6.38
CA GLY A 62 9.39 -7.10 5.90
C GLY A 62 10.67 -7.03 5.06
N ASP A 63 11.24 -8.16 4.64
CA ASP A 63 12.37 -8.17 3.71
C ASP A 63 11.88 -8.20 2.25
N PRO A 64 11.97 -7.07 1.50
CA PRO A 64 11.53 -7.01 0.11
C PRO A 64 12.34 -7.90 -0.83
N ARG A 65 13.55 -8.33 -0.44
CA ARG A 65 14.43 -9.15 -1.29
C ARG A 65 13.88 -10.57 -1.46
N LEU A 66 13.08 -11.06 -0.51
CA LEU A 66 12.49 -12.40 -0.56
C LEU A 66 11.56 -12.59 -1.76
N LYS A 67 10.99 -11.50 -2.30
CA LYS A 67 10.17 -11.58 -3.52
C LYS A 67 10.94 -12.27 -4.64
N ASP A 68 12.20 -11.90 -4.86
CA ASP A 68 13.01 -12.36 -5.99
C ASP A 68 14.12 -13.34 -5.60
N ASP A 69 14.12 -13.86 -4.37
CA ASP A 69 15.10 -14.84 -3.90
C ASP A 69 14.91 -16.18 -4.65
N PRO A 70 15.94 -16.72 -5.33
CA PRO A 70 15.84 -17.99 -6.04
C PRO A 70 15.37 -19.17 -5.19
N ARG A 71 15.69 -19.17 -3.88
CA ARG A 71 15.24 -20.19 -2.92
C ARG A 71 13.73 -20.13 -2.69
N VAL A 72 13.16 -18.92 -2.74
CA VAL A 72 11.71 -18.70 -2.62
C VAL A 72 10.99 -19.12 -3.90
N ILE A 73 11.60 -18.91 -5.08
CA ILE A 73 11.02 -19.33 -6.36
C ILE A 73 10.74 -20.85 -6.38
N ASP A 74 11.68 -21.66 -5.90
CA ASP A 74 11.52 -23.12 -5.81
C ASP A 74 10.40 -23.52 -4.83
N LEU A 75 10.36 -22.88 -3.66
CA LEU A 75 9.29 -23.11 -2.67
C LEU A 75 7.91 -22.71 -3.23
N ALA A 76 7.83 -21.61 -3.98
CA ALA A 76 6.60 -21.09 -4.55
C ALA A 76 5.97 -22.02 -5.60
N ALA A 77 6.77 -22.85 -6.29
CA ALA A 77 6.25 -23.89 -7.16
C ALA A 77 5.42 -24.97 -6.42
N HIS A 78 5.56 -25.04 -5.09
CA HIS A 78 4.83 -25.95 -4.22
C HIS A 78 4.05 -25.21 -3.11
N ALA A 79 3.58 -24.00 -3.42
CA ALA A 79 2.89 -23.13 -2.48
C ALA A 79 1.65 -23.77 -1.84
N ASP A 80 0.97 -24.66 -2.56
CA ASP A 80 -0.22 -25.41 -2.13
C ASP A 80 0.01 -26.16 -0.80
N ARG A 81 1.24 -26.62 -0.54
CA ARG A 81 1.59 -27.35 0.70
C ARG A 81 1.52 -26.50 1.96
N PHE A 82 1.55 -25.19 1.79
CA PHE A 82 1.55 -24.20 2.87
C PHE A 82 0.17 -23.55 3.07
N VAL A 83 -0.77 -23.77 2.16
CA VAL A 83 -2.11 -23.17 2.17
C VAL A 83 -3.01 -23.85 3.22
N THR A 84 -3.79 -23.06 3.95
CA THR A 84 -4.86 -23.52 4.86
C THR A 84 -6.24 -23.35 4.26
N ALA A 85 -6.46 -22.26 3.51
CA ALA A 85 -7.70 -21.97 2.82
C ALA A 85 -7.46 -21.05 1.61
N PHE A 86 -8.39 -21.03 0.67
CA PHE A 86 -8.43 -20.05 -0.42
C PHE A 86 -9.87 -19.79 -0.86
N ASP A 87 -10.12 -18.62 -1.41
CA ASP A 87 -11.41 -18.22 -1.97
C ASP A 87 -11.25 -17.43 -3.27
N TYR A 88 -12.36 -17.34 -4.00
CA TYR A 88 -12.45 -16.59 -5.24
C TYR A 88 -13.57 -15.56 -5.16
N VAL A 89 -13.28 -14.34 -5.59
CA VAL A 89 -14.28 -13.29 -5.81
C VAL A 89 -14.29 -12.90 -7.29
N ASP A 90 -15.44 -13.05 -7.97
CA ASP A 90 -15.62 -12.57 -9.35
C ASP A 90 -15.58 -11.04 -9.35
N MET A 91 -14.54 -10.47 -9.95
CA MET A 91 -14.31 -9.02 -10.00
C MET A 91 -15.30 -8.31 -10.94
N MET A 92 -16.02 -9.08 -11.76
CA MET A 92 -17.05 -8.61 -12.68
C MET A 92 -18.44 -9.15 -12.30
N ALA A 93 -18.63 -9.52 -11.03
CA ALA A 93 -19.94 -9.90 -10.51
C ALA A 93 -20.99 -8.82 -10.85
N GLY A 94 -22.14 -9.26 -11.39
CA GLY A 94 -23.22 -8.35 -11.80
C GLY A 94 -23.06 -7.70 -13.18
N ILE A 95 -21.90 -7.78 -13.82
CA ILE A 95 -21.74 -7.39 -15.24
C ILE A 95 -22.14 -8.59 -16.09
N PRO A 96 -23.09 -8.50 -17.04
CA PRO A 96 -23.41 -9.61 -17.93
C PRO A 96 -22.22 -10.04 -18.78
N LYS A 97 -22.05 -11.35 -19.02
CA LYS A 97 -21.11 -11.84 -20.03
C LYS A 97 -21.66 -11.39 -21.39
N LYS A 98 -20.89 -10.60 -22.13
CA LYS A 98 -21.30 -10.05 -23.44
C LYS A 98 -20.84 -10.92 -24.62
N ASP A 99 -20.42 -12.16 -24.39
CA ASP A 99 -19.86 -13.02 -25.43
C ASP A 99 -20.81 -14.18 -25.83
N ASP A 100 -21.31 -14.11 -27.06
CA ASP A 100 -22.05 -15.21 -27.71
C ASP A 100 -21.14 -16.43 -28.05
N GLN A 101 -19.85 -16.37 -27.71
CA GLN A 101 -18.86 -17.44 -27.93
C GLN A 101 -18.33 -18.08 -26.64
N GLY A 102 -18.77 -17.64 -25.46
CA GLY A 102 -18.58 -18.33 -24.17
C GLY A 102 -17.18 -18.85 -23.84
N SER A 103 -16.10 -18.09 -24.06
CA SER A 103 -14.75 -18.67 -24.00
C SER A 103 -13.66 -17.82 -23.33
N TYR A 104 -14.00 -16.71 -22.66
CA TYR A 104 -13.04 -16.08 -21.74
C TYR A 104 -13.49 -16.22 -20.29
N ASP A 105 -12.64 -16.88 -19.51
CA ASP A 105 -12.75 -16.88 -18.07
C ASP A 105 -12.59 -15.45 -17.54
N ARG A 106 -13.44 -15.09 -16.58
CA ARG A 106 -13.43 -13.77 -15.95
C ARG A 106 -12.23 -13.61 -15.01
N PRO A 107 -11.79 -12.37 -14.76
CA PRO A 107 -10.84 -12.10 -13.69
C PRO A 107 -11.50 -12.38 -12.33
N HIS A 108 -10.83 -13.18 -11.52
CA HIS A 108 -11.20 -13.44 -10.14
C HIS A 108 -10.06 -12.99 -9.22
N LYS A 109 -10.41 -12.43 -8.07
CA LYS A 109 -9.47 -12.26 -6.96
C LYS A 109 -9.37 -13.61 -6.24
N LEU A 110 -8.19 -14.24 -6.31
CA LEU A 110 -7.84 -15.43 -5.54
C LEU A 110 -7.18 -14.97 -4.24
N THR A 111 -7.88 -15.09 -3.11
CA THR A 111 -7.29 -14.86 -1.78
C THR A 111 -6.75 -16.18 -1.26
N VAL A 112 -5.52 -16.20 -0.76
CA VAL A 112 -4.84 -17.40 -0.24
C VAL A 112 -4.41 -17.15 1.19
N HIS A 113 -4.83 -18.04 2.09
CA HIS A 113 -4.43 -18.06 3.48
C HIS A 113 -3.38 -19.15 3.69
N PHE A 114 -2.29 -18.81 4.36
CA PHE A 114 -1.19 -19.73 4.66
C PHE A 114 -1.18 -20.12 6.14
N ASP A 115 -0.59 -21.28 6.41
CA ASP A 115 -0.32 -21.76 7.76
C ASP A 115 0.82 -20.94 8.39
N PRO A 116 0.58 -20.17 9.46
CA PRO A 116 1.60 -19.30 10.05
C PRO A 116 2.86 -20.06 10.49
N ALA A 117 2.71 -21.25 11.09
CA ALA A 117 3.84 -22.02 11.57
C ALA A 117 4.72 -22.54 10.41
N LYS A 118 4.11 -22.86 9.26
CA LYS A 118 4.87 -23.24 8.07
C LYS A 118 5.59 -22.05 7.45
N ILE A 119 4.95 -20.88 7.38
CA ILE A 119 5.57 -19.65 6.86
C ILE A 119 6.75 -19.24 7.74
N ASP A 120 6.58 -19.22 9.06
CA ASP A 120 7.66 -18.90 10.00
C ASP A 120 8.81 -19.92 9.90
N GLY A 121 8.49 -21.20 9.72
CA GLY A 121 9.47 -22.25 9.47
C GLY A 121 10.23 -22.09 8.14
N ILE A 122 9.62 -21.51 7.10
CA ILE A 122 10.30 -21.16 5.85
C ILE A 122 11.23 -19.97 6.10
N LEU A 123 10.76 -18.90 6.73
CA LEU A 123 11.57 -17.72 7.03
C LEU A 123 12.81 -18.10 7.83
N ALA A 124 12.65 -18.91 8.88
CA ALA A 124 13.77 -19.40 9.69
C ALA A 124 14.81 -20.18 8.85
N LYS A 125 14.39 -20.99 7.88
CA LYS A 125 15.30 -21.71 6.97
C LYS A 125 16.00 -20.79 5.98
N LEU A 126 15.38 -19.67 5.62
CA LEU A 126 15.95 -18.66 4.75
C LEU A 126 16.94 -17.74 5.49
N GLY A 127 16.97 -17.81 6.83
CA GLY A 127 17.77 -16.94 7.70
C GLY A 127 17.04 -15.66 8.12
N GLU A 128 15.73 -15.59 7.87
CA GLU A 128 14.88 -14.45 8.17
C GLU A 128 14.03 -14.71 9.43
N SER A 129 13.42 -13.65 9.95
CA SER A 129 12.47 -13.74 11.07
C SER A 129 11.24 -12.88 10.76
N PRO A 130 10.05 -13.22 11.29
CA PRO A 130 8.91 -12.32 11.23
C PRO A 130 9.27 -10.95 11.79
N TRP A 131 8.75 -9.89 11.19
CA TRP A 131 8.97 -8.53 11.67
C TRP A 131 8.43 -8.38 13.09
N HIS A 132 9.29 -7.93 14.01
CA HIS A 132 8.93 -7.69 15.40
C HIS A 132 8.80 -6.19 15.68
N GLY A 133 7.69 -5.80 16.31
CA GLY A 133 7.41 -4.41 16.68
C GLY A 133 6.49 -3.68 15.71
N GLU A 134 6.33 -2.39 15.94
CA GLU A 134 5.47 -1.53 15.12
C GLU A 134 6.10 -1.32 13.73
N ARG A 135 5.28 -1.43 12.69
CA ARG A 135 5.68 -1.14 11.31
C ARG A 135 5.42 0.33 11.02
N PRO A 136 6.36 1.04 10.40
CA PRO A 136 6.14 2.44 10.10
C PRO A 136 4.98 2.59 9.09
N ALA A 137 4.15 3.59 9.30
CA ALA A 137 3.27 4.09 8.26
C ALA A 137 4.09 4.94 7.28
N VAL A 138 4.01 4.61 5.99
CA VAL A 138 4.66 5.38 4.93
C VAL A 138 3.85 6.65 4.68
N VAL A 139 4.51 7.81 4.72
CA VAL A 139 3.91 9.11 4.44
C VAL A 139 4.53 9.66 3.15
N PRO A 140 3.85 9.52 2.01
CA PRO A 140 4.38 10.02 0.74
C PRO A 140 4.17 11.53 0.63
N VAL A 141 5.25 12.28 0.44
CA VAL A 141 5.22 13.70 0.03
C VAL A 141 5.79 13.75 -1.38
N LEU A 142 4.91 13.71 -2.39
CA LEU A 142 5.32 13.51 -3.77
C LEU A 142 4.85 14.64 -4.66
N LEU A 143 5.76 15.23 -5.44
CA LEU A 143 5.43 16.09 -6.56
C LEU A 143 5.24 15.24 -7.81
N VAL A 144 4.06 15.29 -8.40
CA VAL A 144 3.70 14.49 -9.58
C VAL A 144 3.65 15.37 -10.82
N HIS A 145 4.52 15.08 -11.78
CA HIS A 145 4.48 15.65 -13.13
C HIS A 145 3.90 14.62 -14.09
N GLY A 146 2.57 14.61 -14.20
CA GLY A 146 1.87 13.70 -15.10
C GLY A 146 2.02 14.05 -16.58
N PRO A 147 1.52 13.19 -17.48
CA PRO A 147 1.55 13.41 -18.92
C PRO A 147 0.74 14.65 -19.37
N LYS A 148 -0.15 15.17 -18.51
CA LYS A 148 -0.91 16.39 -18.76
C LYS A 148 -0.71 17.36 -17.60
N PRO A 149 -0.43 18.64 -17.87
CA PRO A 149 -0.39 19.66 -16.83
C PRO A 149 -1.80 19.90 -16.25
N PRO A 150 -1.90 20.52 -15.05
CA PRO A 150 -0.78 20.98 -14.21
C PRO A 150 -0.18 19.85 -13.35
N ALA A 151 1.05 20.09 -12.86
CA ALA A 151 1.63 19.28 -11.79
C ALA A 151 0.86 19.46 -10.48
N TYR A 152 0.96 18.50 -9.58
CA TYR A 152 0.31 18.56 -8.28
C TYR A 152 1.12 17.81 -7.23
N VAL A 153 0.92 18.14 -5.95
CA VAL A 153 1.47 17.37 -4.83
C VAL A 153 0.43 16.35 -4.40
N LEU A 154 0.82 15.08 -4.26
CA LEU A 154 -0.09 14.02 -3.88
C LEU A 154 -0.53 14.19 -2.41
N SER A 155 -1.77 14.61 -2.23
CA SER A 155 -2.42 14.76 -0.92
C SER A 155 -3.60 13.81 -0.75
N ALA A 156 -4.15 13.76 0.47
CA ALA A 156 -5.39 13.05 0.77
C ALA A 156 -6.59 13.62 -0.02
N GLU A 157 -6.59 14.93 -0.31
CA GLU A 157 -7.71 15.66 -0.92
C GLU A 157 -7.57 15.86 -2.44
N ALA A 158 -6.37 15.75 -3.01
CA ALA A 158 -6.11 16.03 -4.43
C ALA A 158 -6.95 15.12 -5.37
N PRO A 159 -7.90 15.67 -6.16
CA PRO A 159 -8.75 14.84 -7.02
C PRO A 159 -7.97 14.06 -8.08
N GLN A 160 -6.92 14.66 -8.64
CA GLN A 160 -6.03 14.07 -9.65
C GLN A 160 -5.27 12.84 -9.15
N GLY A 161 -5.14 12.71 -7.81
CA GLY A 161 -4.40 11.65 -7.13
C GLY A 161 -5.23 10.43 -6.73
N THR A 162 -6.52 10.37 -7.10
CA THR A 162 -7.45 9.35 -6.56
C THR A 162 -6.99 7.92 -6.86
N GLU A 163 -6.61 7.63 -8.10
CA GLU A 163 -6.12 6.30 -8.49
C GLU A 163 -4.75 6.02 -7.85
N GLN A 164 -3.86 7.01 -7.84
CA GLN A 164 -2.53 6.91 -7.26
C GLN A 164 -2.59 6.58 -5.77
N ARG A 165 -3.53 7.18 -5.02
CA ARG A 165 -3.72 6.86 -3.60
C ARG A 165 -4.09 5.40 -3.38
N GLY A 166 -5.04 4.88 -4.17
CA GLY A 166 -5.45 3.47 -4.09
C GLY A 166 -4.32 2.51 -4.46
N ALA A 167 -3.55 2.85 -5.50
CA ALA A 167 -2.38 2.09 -5.92
C ALA A 167 -1.29 2.07 -4.85
N PHE A 168 -1.05 3.19 -4.16
CA PHE A 168 -0.08 3.26 -3.07
C PHE A 168 -0.52 2.42 -1.87
N VAL A 169 -1.79 2.50 -1.47
CA VAL A 169 -2.34 1.67 -0.39
C VAL A 169 -2.19 0.18 -0.73
N THR A 170 -2.46 -0.20 -1.99
CA THR A 170 -2.25 -1.57 -2.47
C THR A 170 -0.78 -1.97 -2.37
N ALA A 171 0.12 -1.13 -2.91
CA ALA A 171 1.56 -1.37 -2.87
C ALA A 171 2.06 -1.56 -1.43
N ALA A 172 1.66 -0.71 -0.48
CA ALA A 172 2.08 -0.83 0.92
C ALA A 172 1.55 -2.11 1.59
N SER A 173 0.33 -2.52 1.24
CA SER A 173 -0.25 -3.75 1.78
C SER A 173 0.51 -5.01 1.38
N GLU A 174 1.15 -5.03 0.19
CA GLU A 174 2.04 -6.13 -0.26
C GLU A 174 3.27 -6.30 0.65
N PHE A 175 3.69 -5.23 1.35
CA PHE A 175 4.78 -5.25 2.33
C PHE A 175 4.28 -5.29 3.78
N GLY A 176 2.97 -5.37 3.99
CA GLY A 176 2.35 -5.28 5.32
C GLY A 176 2.58 -3.94 6.00
N MET A 177 2.76 -2.87 5.24
CA MET A 177 2.88 -1.50 5.74
C MET A 177 1.58 -0.73 5.51
N LYS A 178 1.38 0.32 6.32
CA LYS A 178 0.27 1.27 6.16
C LYS A 178 0.74 2.50 5.41
N VAL A 179 -0.21 3.22 4.81
CA VAL A 179 0.04 4.51 4.20
C VAL A 179 -0.81 5.55 4.89
N ARG A 180 -0.21 6.69 5.21
CA ARG A 180 -0.94 7.88 5.61
C ARG A 180 -0.69 8.96 4.57
N MET A 181 -1.73 9.32 3.85
CA MET A 181 -1.66 10.45 2.92
C MET A 181 -1.63 11.76 3.71
N PRO A 182 -0.68 12.67 3.44
CA PRO A 182 -0.68 13.98 4.06
C PRO A 182 -1.84 14.82 3.52
N THR A 183 -2.41 15.67 4.38
CA THR A 183 -3.45 16.62 3.98
C THR A 183 -2.86 17.80 3.21
N ASP A 184 -3.66 18.49 2.41
CA ASP A 184 -3.26 19.76 1.78
C ASP A 184 -2.71 20.78 2.80
N ALA A 185 -3.29 20.83 4.00
CA ALA A 185 -2.85 21.73 5.07
C ALA A 185 -1.47 21.35 5.64
N GLU A 186 -1.21 20.06 5.84
CA GLU A 186 0.12 19.56 6.26
C GLU A 186 1.17 19.87 5.19
N LEU A 187 0.86 19.61 3.91
CA LEU A 187 1.76 19.90 2.80
C LEU A 187 2.07 21.40 2.69
N ALA A 188 1.06 22.26 2.85
CA ALA A 188 1.24 23.71 2.86
C ALA A 188 2.10 24.18 4.06
N ALA A 189 1.90 23.60 5.25
CA ALA A 189 2.74 23.89 6.43
C ALA A 189 4.20 23.46 6.22
N TRP A 190 4.41 22.40 5.46
CA TRP A 190 5.71 21.98 4.96
C TRP A 190 6.18 22.81 3.76
N GLY A 191 5.40 23.73 3.20
CA GLY A 191 5.80 24.45 1.98
C GLY A 191 6.02 23.54 0.77
N ALA A 192 5.36 22.36 0.75
CA ALA A 192 5.24 21.54 -0.45
C ALA A 192 4.05 22.01 -1.27
N SER A 193 4.31 22.53 -2.47
CA SER A 193 3.31 22.86 -3.47
C SER A 193 3.81 22.50 -4.87
N ALA A 194 2.92 22.57 -5.87
CA ALA A 194 3.31 22.35 -7.26
C ALA A 194 4.36 23.36 -7.75
N ASP A 195 4.31 24.60 -7.25
CA ASP A 195 5.22 25.69 -7.62
C ASP A 195 6.51 25.69 -6.79
N HIS A 196 6.47 25.13 -5.59
CA HIS A 196 7.60 25.09 -4.67
C HIS A 196 7.70 23.75 -3.96
N PHE A 197 8.75 22.98 -4.28
CA PHE A 197 8.96 21.65 -3.70
C PHE A 197 10.43 21.49 -3.24
N PRO A 198 10.75 21.82 -1.98
CA PRO A 198 12.15 21.89 -1.50
C PRO A 198 12.75 20.51 -1.15
N TYR A 199 11.91 19.50 -1.06
CA TYR A 199 12.22 18.19 -0.49
C TYR A 199 13.17 17.25 -1.24
N PRO A 200 13.43 17.40 -2.56
CA PRO A 200 14.48 16.64 -3.22
C PRO A 200 15.88 16.88 -2.64
N LYS A 201 16.09 17.95 -1.86
CA LYS A 201 17.38 18.33 -1.27
C LYS A 201 17.48 18.11 0.25
N GLN A 202 16.37 18.15 0.98
CA GLN A 202 16.31 17.99 2.44
C GLN A 202 15.01 17.27 2.81
N PRO A 203 15.02 16.21 3.64
CA PRO A 203 13.79 15.53 4.07
C PRO A 203 12.94 16.44 5.00
N PRO A 204 11.63 16.20 5.15
CA PRO A 204 10.74 16.99 6.00
C PRO A 204 11.12 16.89 7.47
N PRO A 205 10.95 17.96 8.24
CA PRO A 205 11.53 18.08 9.57
C PRO A 205 10.74 17.40 10.71
N GLU A 206 9.50 16.94 10.50
CA GLU A 206 8.67 16.38 11.58
C GLU A 206 8.20 14.95 11.27
N VAL A 207 8.88 13.97 11.85
CA VAL A 207 8.48 12.56 11.83
C VAL A 207 7.73 12.27 13.11
N LYS A 208 6.44 11.91 13.01
CA LYS A 208 5.72 11.34 14.16
C LYS A 208 6.31 9.96 14.46
N PRO A 209 6.46 9.55 15.74
CA PRO A 209 6.85 8.17 16.05
C PRO A 209 5.95 7.16 15.32
N GLY A 210 6.55 6.17 14.67
CA GLY A 210 5.81 5.18 13.87
C GLY A 210 5.47 5.63 12.43
N GLU A 211 5.94 6.79 11.98
CA GLU A 211 5.83 7.21 10.57
C GLU A 211 7.20 7.26 9.89
N SER A 212 7.24 6.95 8.59
CA SER A 212 8.40 7.19 7.74
C SER A 212 7.98 8.08 6.58
N ILE A 213 8.51 9.31 6.54
CA ILE A 213 8.21 10.25 5.46
C ILE A 213 9.14 9.97 4.29
N VAL A 214 8.56 9.69 3.12
CA VAL A 214 9.29 9.54 1.86
C VAL A 214 8.95 10.70 0.96
N VAL A 215 9.97 11.44 0.54
CA VAL A 215 9.82 12.61 -0.32
C VAL A 215 10.39 12.39 -1.69
N GLY A 216 9.78 12.95 -2.71
CA GLY A 216 10.29 12.77 -4.06
C GLY A 216 9.47 13.36 -5.18
N THR A 217 9.93 13.08 -6.39
CA THR A 217 9.23 13.41 -7.63
C THR A 217 8.81 12.13 -8.34
N LEU A 218 7.65 12.19 -8.99
CA LEU A 218 7.13 11.16 -9.88
C LEU A 218 6.84 11.82 -11.24
N ASP A 219 7.75 11.62 -12.18
CA ASP A 219 7.84 12.34 -13.44
C ASP A 219 7.45 11.42 -14.60
N TRP A 220 6.50 11.83 -15.44
CA TRP A 220 6.20 11.12 -16.67
C TRP A 220 7.29 11.39 -17.72
N ASN A 221 7.82 10.33 -18.31
CA ASN A 221 8.82 10.42 -19.37
C ASN A 221 8.24 9.89 -20.70
N GLU A 222 8.20 10.74 -21.72
CA GLU A 222 7.73 10.35 -23.06
C GLU A 222 8.77 9.56 -23.86
N ALA A 223 10.07 9.79 -23.62
CA ALA A 223 11.17 9.14 -24.32
C ALA A 223 11.45 7.72 -23.80
N LEU A 224 11.16 7.47 -22.54
CA LEU A 224 11.10 6.14 -21.92
C LEU A 224 9.67 5.96 -21.39
N PRO A 225 8.73 5.44 -22.22
CA PRO A 225 7.31 5.44 -21.89
C PRO A 225 7.07 4.85 -20.50
N GLY A 226 6.76 5.71 -19.54
CA GLY A 226 6.65 5.34 -18.15
C GLY A 226 7.02 6.46 -17.20
N TRP A 227 6.96 6.13 -15.92
CA TRP A 227 7.28 7.00 -14.82
C TRP A 227 8.75 6.87 -14.42
N VAL A 228 9.30 8.00 -14.00
CA VAL A 228 10.60 8.13 -13.35
C VAL A 228 10.37 8.64 -11.94
N GLY A 229 10.86 7.90 -10.96
CA GLY A 229 10.72 8.19 -9.55
C GLY A 229 12.06 8.51 -8.92
N SER A 230 12.09 9.50 -8.04
CA SER A 230 13.28 9.83 -7.24
C SER A 230 12.88 10.12 -5.81
N TRP A 231 13.39 9.33 -4.87
CA TRP A 231 12.92 9.30 -3.50
C TRP A 231 14.05 9.56 -2.51
N ARG A 232 13.68 10.12 -1.35
CA ARG A 232 14.53 10.24 -0.17
C ARG A 232 13.72 10.00 1.09
N THR A 233 14.34 9.41 2.10
CA THR A 233 13.79 9.36 3.46
C THR A 233 14.89 9.53 4.49
N HIS A 234 14.53 9.99 5.69
CA HIS A 234 15.37 9.94 6.87
C HIS A 234 14.75 8.96 7.86
N TRP A 235 15.41 7.82 8.08
CA TRP A 235 14.88 6.77 8.92
C TRP A 235 15.97 6.21 9.83
N GLN A 236 15.65 6.03 11.12
CA GLN A 236 16.56 5.52 12.15
C GLN A 236 17.94 6.22 12.17
N GLY A 237 17.96 7.54 11.97
CA GLY A 237 19.20 8.33 12.00
C GLY A 237 20.04 8.26 10.73
N ARG A 238 19.51 7.72 9.62
CA ARG A 238 20.19 7.61 8.34
C ARG A 238 19.35 8.21 7.20
N ASP A 239 20.05 8.88 6.28
CA ASP A 239 19.47 9.34 5.03
C ASP A 239 19.57 8.23 3.98
N HIS A 240 18.45 7.99 3.30
CA HIS A 240 18.34 7.05 2.19
C HIS A 240 17.87 7.81 0.94
N ALA A 241 18.41 7.44 -0.22
CA ALA A 241 18.02 7.98 -1.52
C ALA A 241 18.09 6.89 -2.59
N TRP A 242 17.05 6.78 -3.41
CA TRP A 242 16.96 5.79 -4.50
C TRP A 242 16.05 6.28 -5.61
N GLN A 243 16.10 5.62 -6.75
CA GLN A 243 15.40 6.01 -7.98
C GLN A 243 14.94 4.79 -8.76
N ILE A 244 13.90 4.98 -9.56
CA ILE A 244 13.35 3.98 -10.48
C ILE A 244 12.92 4.67 -11.78
N SER A 245 12.98 3.98 -12.92
CA SER A 245 12.67 4.59 -14.22
C SER A 245 12.07 3.60 -15.20
N GLY A 246 11.20 4.10 -16.08
CA GLY A 246 10.59 3.29 -17.15
C GLY A 246 9.55 2.30 -16.63
N VAL A 247 8.84 2.67 -15.56
CA VAL A 247 7.88 1.80 -14.86
C VAL A 247 6.48 2.40 -14.86
N ASN A 248 5.45 1.61 -14.55
CA ASN A 248 4.14 2.17 -14.21
C ASN A 248 4.16 2.76 -12.78
N TYR A 249 3.12 3.52 -12.40
CA TYR A 249 3.11 4.13 -11.06
C TYR A 249 2.97 3.07 -9.94
N ASP A 250 2.35 1.91 -10.21
CA ASP A 250 2.25 0.82 -9.21
C ASP A 250 3.63 0.32 -8.81
N ALA A 251 4.50 0.07 -9.78
CA ALA A 251 5.88 -0.32 -9.55
C ALA A 251 6.69 0.81 -8.88
N ALA A 252 6.45 2.07 -9.24
CA ALA A 252 7.06 3.21 -8.57
C ALA A 252 6.66 3.29 -7.08
N PHE A 253 5.40 3.04 -6.73
CA PHE A 253 4.94 3.04 -5.34
C PHE A 253 5.45 1.84 -4.54
N ARG A 254 5.56 0.65 -5.15
CA ARG A 254 6.24 -0.49 -4.52
C ARG A 254 7.71 -0.19 -4.24
N ASP A 255 8.38 0.50 -5.16
CA ASP A 255 9.77 0.93 -4.99
C ASP A 255 9.94 1.93 -3.83
N ILE A 256 8.98 2.84 -3.64
CA ILE A 256 8.95 3.71 -2.46
C ILE A 256 8.87 2.88 -1.17
N VAL A 257 7.88 2.00 -1.07
CA VAL A 257 7.65 1.22 0.15
C VAL A 257 8.84 0.31 0.45
N ARG A 258 9.45 -0.29 -0.58
CA ARG A 258 10.65 -1.13 -0.46
C ARG A 258 11.86 -0.40 0.14
N GLY A 259 11.96 0.92 0.01
CA GLY A 259 13.07 1.71 0.50
C GLY A 259 12.97 2.15 1.97
N VAL A 260 11.85 1.85 2.64
CA VAL A 260 11.57 2.15 4.06
C VAL A 260 11.91 0.95 4.94
#